data_AF-A0A427ASS4-F1
#
_entry.id   AF-A0A427ASS4-F1
#
_cell.length_a   1.000
_cell.length_b   1.000
_cell.length_c   1.000
_cell.angle_alpha   90.00
_cell.angle_beta   90.00
_cell.angle_gamma   90.00
#
_symmetry.space_group_name_H-M   'P 1'
#
loop_
_entity.id
_entity.type
_entity.pdbx_description
1 polymer ?
#
loop_
_entity_poly.entity_id
_entity_poly.type
_entity_poly.pdbx_seq_one_letter_code
_entity_poly.pdbx_strand_id
1 'polypeptide(L)'
;AYFPTPTLAAPRTPTHLSGNGELSLVREMVFQIAAMQPIDIDPESARPQRKRRNVRVSKDPQSVAARLRRERISERIRVLQRMVPGGTKMDTASMLDEAVRYVKFLQTQVQSLERAAAAGALPPHGNYCSCFRGIYQLQ
;
A
#
# COMPACT_ATOMS: atom_id res chain seq x y z
N ALA A 1 -33.31 -8.85 50.82
CA ALA A 1 -31.98 -8.59 50.23
C ALA A 1 -32.15 -8.52 48.72
N TYR A 2 -32.01 -7.33 48.13
CA TYR A 2 -32.09 -7.10 46.69
C TYR A 2 -30.67 -7.20 46.14
N PHE A 3 -30.36 -8.25 45.40
CA PHE A 3 -29.07 -8.36 44.70
C PHE A 3 -29.22 -7.70 43.33
N PRO A 4 -28.45 -6.65 43.00
CA PRO A 4 -28.46 -6.10 41.65
C PRO A 4 -27.75 -7.07 40.72
N THR A 5 -28.42 -7.48 39.65
CA THR A 5 -27.83 -8.21 38.53
C THR A 5 -26.71 -7.39 37.89
N PRO A 6 -25.53 -7.96 37.63
CA PRO A 6 -24.50 -7.26 36.88
C PRO A 6 -24.96 -7.14 35.42
N THR A 7 -25.25 -5.91 35.00
CA THR A 7 -25.47 -5.55 33.60
C THR A 7 -24.20 -5.89 32.82
N LEU A 8 -24.23 -6.99 32.07
CA LEU A 8 -23.24 -7.28 31.04
C LEU A 8 -23.23 -6.12 30.06
N ALA A 9 -22.16 -5.32 30.11
CA ALA A 9 -21.90 -4.30 29.10
C ALA A 9 -21.80 -5.00 27.73
N ALA A 10 -22.76 -4.70 26.87
CA ALA A 10 -22.76 -5.16 25.49
C ALA A 10 -21.41 -4.83 24.83
N PRO A 11 -20.89 -5.71 23.93
CA PRO A 11 -19.71 -5.39 23.14
C PRO A 11 -19.96 -4.08 22.42
N ARG A 12 -19.10 -3.09 22.66
CA ARG A 12 -19.12 -1.80 21.97
C ARG A 12 -18.90 -2.10 20.49
N THR A 13 -19.98 -2.15 19.73
CA THR A 13 -19.92 -2.08 18.28
C THR A 13 -19.21 -0.77 17.94
N PRO A 14 -18.14 -0.79 17.12
CA PRO A 14 -17.53 0.43 16.67
C PRO A 14 -18.56 1.19 15.84
N THR A 15 -19.05 2.29 16.39
CA THR A 15 -19.80 3.31 15.68
C THR A 15 -18.86 3.94 14.65
N HIS A 16 -18.82 3.37 13.44
CA HIS A 16 -18.26 4.06 12.29
C HIS A 16 -19.25 5.15 11.89
N LEU A 17 -18.92 6.37 12.29
CA LEU A 17 -19.64 7.57 11.93
C LEU A 17 -19.68 7.76 10.41
N SER A 18 -20.80 8.33 9.96
CA SER A 18 -20.94 9.12 8.73
C SER A 18 -21.11 8.33 7.44
N GLY A 19 -22.18 8.68 6.71
CA GLY A 19 -22.63 8.04 5.48
C GLY A 19 -21.57 7.94 4.39
N ASN A 20 -21.77 6.99 3.47
CA ASN A 20 -20.87 6.45 2.42
C ASN A 20 -20.17 5.09 2.73
N GLY A 21 -20.70 4.28 3.65
CA GLY A 21 -20.01 3.10 4.22
C GLY A 21 -19.69 1.91 3.30
N GLU A 22 -20.38 1.71 2.18
CA GLU A 22 -20.17 0.50 1.36
C GLU A 22 -18.87 0.56 0.53
N LEU A 23 -18.59 1.71 -0.10
CA LEU A 23 -17.35 1.96 -0.83
C LEU A 23 -16.12 2.05 0.09
N SER A 24 -16.32 2.44 1.36
CA SER A 24 -15.24 2.53 2.36
C SER A 24 -14.75 1.14 2.78
N LEU A 25 -15.67 0.21 3.05
CA LEU A 25 -15.32 -1.17 3.47
C LEU A 25 -14.66 -1.97 2.35
N VAL A 26 -15.20 -1.90 1.14
CA VAL A 26 -14.60 -2.57 -0.03
C VAL A 26 -13.17 -2.06 -0.25
N ARG A 27 -12.97 -0.76 -0.08
CA ARG A 27 -11.68 -0.13 -0.26
C ARG A 27 -10.68 -0.47 0.85
N GLU A 28 -11.12 -0.52 2.09
CA GLU A 28 -10.32 -0.98 3.22
C GLU A 28 -9.89 -2.45 3.04
N MET A 29 -10.80 -3.30 2.57
CA MET A 29 -10.48 -4.70 2.23
C MET A 29 -9.42 -4.78 1.12
N VAL A 30 -9.54 -3.95 0.07
CA VAL A 30 -8.52 -3.88 -1.01
C VAL A 30 -7.16 -3.45 -0.46
N PHE A 31 -7.13 -2.48 0.45
CA PHE A 31 -5.89 -2.04 1.10
C PHE A 31 -5.27 -3.15 1.96
N GLN A 32 -6.08 -3.87 2.72
CA GLN A 32 -5.63 -5.02 3.51
C GLN A 32 -5.01 -6.11 2.62
N ILE A 33 -5.65 -6.43 1.49
CA ILE A 33 -5.14 -7.42 0.52
C ILE A 33 -3.79 -6.95 -0.03
N ALA A 34 -3.69 -5.69 -0.47
CA ALA A 34 -2.46 -5.16 -1.02
C ALA A 34 -1.29 -5.12 -0.02
N ALA A 35 -1.58 -4.86 1.26
CA ALA A 35 -0.56 -4.83 2.32
C ALA A 35 0.07 -6.20 2.60
N MET A 36 -0.62 -7.29 2.24
CA MET A 36 -0.16 -8.66 2.43
C MET A 36 0.56 -9.25 1.20
N GLN A 37 0.57 -8.53 0.07
CA GLN A 37 1.25 -8.97 -1.14
C GLN A 37 2.74 -8.62 -1.08
N PRO A 38 3.64 -9.52 -1.53
CA PRO A 38 5.05 -9.19 -1.64
C PRO A 38 5.24 -8.04 -2.63
N ILE A 39 5.94 -6.99 -2.20
CA ILE A 39 6.23 -5.83 -3.04
C ILE A 39 7.65 -5.98 -3.57
N ASP A 40 7.80 -6.39 -4.84
CA ASP A 40 9.09 -6.38 -5.53
C ASP A 40 9.41 -4.96 -5.99
N ILE A 41 10.07 -4.18 -5.13
CA ILE A 41 10.60 -2.85 -5.45
C ILE A 41 11.96 -3.03 -6.11
N ASP A 42 12.02 -3.67 -7.28
CA ASP A 42 13.25 -3.70 -8.04
C ASP A 42 13.43 -2.33 -8.74
N PRO A 43 14.43 -1.51 -8.36
CA PRO A 43 14.70 -0.22 -8.99
C PRO A 43 15.07 -0.38 -10.49
N GLU A 44 15.52 -1.57 -10.90
CA GLU A 44 15.90 -1.88 -12.27
C GLU A 44 14.70 -1.99 -13.21
N SER A 45 13.55 -2.43 -12.69
CA SER A 45 12.37 -2.73 -13.53
C SER A 45 11.60 -1.48 -13.98
N ALA A 46 11.94 -0.31 -13.44
CA ALA A 46 11.34 0.96 -13.83
C ALA A 46 12.00 1.57 -15.09
N ARG A 47 13.09 0.96 -15.57
CA ARG A 47 13.85 1.39 -16.75
C ARG A 47 12.93 1.57 -17.97
N PRO A 48 13.14 2.63 -18.76
CA PRO A 48 12.30 2.90 -19.92
C PRO A 48 12.36 1.77 -20.95
N GLN A 49 11.19 1.26 -21.36
CA GLN A 49 11.08 0.41 -22.55
C GLN A 49 11.71 1.13 -23.76
N ARG A 50 12.46 0.34 -24.54
CA ARG A 50 13.35 0.77 -25.63
C ARG A 50 12.79 1.95 -26.44
N LYS A 51 13.60 3.01 -26.54
CA LYS A 51 13.33 4.21 -27.34
C LYS A 51 12.95 3.80 -28.78
N ARG A 52 11.77 4.20 -29.26
CA ARG A 52 11.42 4.14 -30.69
C ARG A 52 12.48 4.92 -31.47
N ARG A 53 13.29 4.22 -32.26
CA ARG A 53 14.52 4.73 -32.88
C ARG A 53 14.28 5.71 -34.04
N ASN A 54 13.02 5.94 -34.43
CA ASN A 54 12.68 6.61 -35.69
C ASN A 54 12.28 8.09 -35.54
N VAL A 55 12.51 8.73 -34.39
CA VAL A 55 12.28 10.19 -34.22
C VAL A 55 13.61 10.91 -34.14
N ARG A 56 13.81 11.96 -34.95
CA ARG A 56 14.97 12.85 -34.85
C ARG A 56 14.95 13.51 -33.46
N VAL A 57 15.89 13.15 -32.60
CA VAL A 57 16.01 13.69 -31.24
C VAL A 57 16.88 14.95 -31.28
N SER A 58 16.40 16.05 -30.71
CA SER A 58 17.22 17.25 -30.53
C SER A 58 18.41 16.99 -29.60
N LYS A 59 19.59 17.47 -30.01
CA LYS A 59 20.84 17.39 -29.21
C LYS A 59 21.08 18.64 -28.36
N ASP A 60 20.17 19.60 -28.42
CA ASP A 60 20.24 20.81 -27.62
C ASP A 60 20.26 20.48 -26.11
N PRO A 61 21.18 21.08 -25.32
CA PRO A 61 21.35 20.74 -23.90
C PRO A 61 20.08 20.95 -23.07
N GLN A 62 19.28 21.98 -23.37
CA GLN A 62 18.01 22.23 -22.68
C GLN A 62 16.97 21.15 -23.02
N SER A 63 16.91 20.74 -24.28
CA SER A 63 16.04 19.63 -24.72
C SER A 63 16.41 18.30 -24.06
N VAL A 64 17.71 17.98 -23.99
CA VAL A 64 18.22 16.78 -23.32
C VAL A 64 17.90 16.80 -21.82
N ALA A 65 18.13 17.93 -21.14
CA ALA A 65 17.82 18.08 -19.73
C ALA A 65 16.31 17.89 -19.43
N ALA A 66 15.44 18.51 -20.24
CA ALA A 66 13.99 18.35 -20.11
C ALA A 66 13.55 16.89 -20.33
N ARG A 67 14.15 16.21 -21.31
CA ARG A 67 13.88 14.78 -21.56
C ARG A 67 14.26 13.91 -20.36
N LEU A 68 15.46 14.09 -19.81
CA LEU A 68 15.92 13.32 -18.65
C LEU A 68 15.02 13.58 -17.42
N ARG A 69 14.56 14.81 -17.22
CA ARG A 69 13.57 15.13 -16.17
C ARG A 69 12.27 14.35 -16.37
N ARG A 70 11.72 14.33 -17.59
CA ARG A 70 10.49 13.57 -17.91
C ARG A 70 10.67 12.07 -17.72
N GLU A 71 11.81 11.51 -18.18
CA GLU A 71 12.12 10.09 -18.01
C GLU A 71 12.15 9.70 -16.52
N ARG A 72 12.81 10.50 -15.66
CA ARG A 72 12.83 10.29 -14.20
C ARG A 72 11.44 10.38 -13.54
N ILE A 73 10.60 11.31 -14.00
CA ILE A 73 9.22 11.43 -13.50
C ILE A 73 8.41 10.19 -13.88
N SER A 74 8.44 9.79 -15.15
CA SER A 74 7.72 8.61 -15.63
C SER A 74 8.16 7.33 -14.92
N GLU A 75 9.45 7.19 -14.62
CA GLU A 75 10.00 6.09 -13.84
C GLU A 75 9.35 6.01 -12.45
N ARG A 76 9.36 7.13 -11.71
CA ARG A 76 8.75 7.22 -10.38
C ARG A 76 7.25 6.94 -10.41
N ILE A 77 6.55 7.43 -11.42
CA ILE A 77 5.11 7.17 -11.61
C ILE A 77 4.85 5.67 -11.79
N ARG A 78 5.66 4.94 -12.57
CA ARG A 78 5.50 3.49 -12.76
C ARG A 78 5.77 2.68 -11.48
N VAL A 79 6.74 3.12 -10.68
CA VAL A 79 6.99 2.52 -9.36
C VAL A 79 5.76 2.72 -8.47
N LEU A 80 5.24 3.95 -8.41
CA LEU A 80 4.06 4.27 -7.61
C LEU A 80 2.83 3.46 -8.04
N GLN A 81 2.61 3.28 -9.36
CA GLN A 81 1.50 2.48 -9.91
C GLN A 81 1.47 1.04 -9.40
N ARG A 82 2.64 0.47 -9.05
CA ARG A 82 2.76 -0.90 -8.54
C ARG A 82 2.59 -1.00 -7.03
N MET A 83 2.83 0.10 -6.32
CA MET A 83 2.69 0.18 -4.85
C MET A 83 1.27 0.54 -4.43
N VAL A 84 0.55 1.32 -5.26
CA VAL A 84 -0.80 1.78 -4.94
C VAL A 84 -1.83 0.75 -5.41
N PRO A 85 -2.76 0.32 -4.56
CA PRO A 85 -3.84 -0.59 -4.94
C PRO A 85 -4.67 -0.01 -6.09
N GLY A 86 -4.70 -0.69 -7.23
CA GLY A 86 -5.40 -0.22 -8.44
C GLY A 86 -4.66 0.86 -9.25
N GLY A 87 -3.44 1.26 -8.87
CA GLY A 87 -2.72 2.40 -9.47
C GLY A 87 -2.49 2.32 -10.98
N THR A 88 -2.35 1.12 -11.56
CA THR A 88 -2.22 0.93 -13.02
C THR A 88 -3.46 1.30 -13.83
N LYS A 89 -4.65 1.33 -13.21
CA LYS A 89 -5.93 1.65 -13.85
C LYS A 89 -6.42 3.07 -13.54
N MET A 90 -5.66 3.83 -12.77
CA MET A 90 -6.03 5.17 -12.30
C MET A 90 -5.28 6.25 -13.08
N ASP A 91 -5.90 7.42 -13.22
CA ASP A 91 -5.19 8.62 -13.65
C ASP A 91 -4.22 9.09 -12.57
N THR A 92 -3.29 9.97 -12.94
CA THR A 92 -2.23 10.41 -12.02
C THR A 92 -2.75 11.15 -10.81
N ALA A 93 -3.81 11.96 -10.94
CA ALA A 93 -4.34 12.72 -9.81
C ALA A 93 -5.02 11.76 -8.83
N SER A 94 -5.92 10.92 -9.32
CA SER A 94 -6.61 9.92 -8.49
C SER A 94 -5.64 8.96 -7.81
N MET A 95 -4.59 8.51 -8.52
CA MET A 95 -3.55 7.63 -7.96
C MET A 95 -2.80 8.30 -6.81
N LEU A 96 -2.48 9.60 -6.92
CA LEU A 96 -1.81 10.34 -5.85
C LEU A 96 -2.72 10.48 -4.63
N ASP A 97 -4.00 10.80 -4.82
CA ASP A 97 -4.96 10.86 -3.71
C ASP A 97 -5.13 9.49 -3.04
N GLU A 98 -5.13 8.42 -3.82
CA GLU A 98 -5.23 7.05 -3.32
C GLU A 98 -3.98 6.65 -2.53
N ALA A 99 -2.80 7.04 -3.00
CA ALA A 99 -1.53 6.82 -2.31
C ALA A 99 -1.54 7.45 -0.91
N VAL A 100 -2.02 8.70 -0.78
CA VAL A 100 -2.12 9.36 0.53
C VAL A 100 -3.02 8.58 1.48
N ARG A 101 -4.16 8.09 0.98
CA ARG A 101 -5.13 7.34 1.77
C ARG A 101 -4.58 5.96 2.16
N TYR A 102 -3.88 5.29 1.26
CA TYR A 102 -3.22 4.00 1.54
C TYR A 102 -2.10 4.14 2.59
N VAL A 103 -1.29 5.20 2.52
CA VAL A 103 -0.26 5.48 3.53
C VAL A 103 -0.88 5.70 4.92
N LYS A 104 -1.98 6.46 5.02
CA LYS A 104 -2.71 6.66 6.29
C LYS A 104 -3.26 5.35 6.84
N PHE A 105 -3.77 4.49 5.97
CA PHE A 105 -4.21 3.15 6.34
C PHE A 105 -3.03 2.32 6.89
N LEU A 106 -1.91 2.26 6.18
CA LEU A 106 -0.71 1.51 6.62
C LEU A 106 -0.19 2.02 7.97
N GLN A 107 -0.13 3.33 8.18
CA GLN A 107 0.25 3.92 9.47
C GLN A 107 -0.67 3.47 10.62
N THR A 108 -1.97 3.36 10.35
CA THR A 108 -2.95 2.90 11.34
C THR A 108 -2.76 1.43 11.67
N GLN A 109 -2.46 0.60 10.65
CA GLN A 109 -2.14 -0.82 10.84
C GLN A 109 -0.83 -1.03 11.62
N VAL A 110 0.21 -0.23 11.36
CA VAL A 110 1.45 -0.30 12.15
C VAL A 110 1.20 0.08 13.60
N GLN A 111 0.48 1.18 13.86
CA GLN A 111 0.15 1.60 15.23
C GLN A 111 -0.69 0.57 15.99
N SER A 112 -1.63 -0.11 15.31
CA SER A 112 -2.44 -1.15 15.95
C SER A 112 -1.59 -2.37 16.32
N LEU A 113 -0.66 -2.78 15.44
CA LEU A 113 0.29 -3.86 15.69
C LEU A 113 1.27 -3.50 16.82
N GLU A 114 1.79 -2.28 16.86
CA GLU A 114 2.66 -1.80 17.95
C GLU A 114 1.95 -1.83 19.30
N ARG A 115 0.68 -1.40 19.35
CA ARG A 115 -0.14 -1.50 20.58
C ARG A 115 -0.42 -2.95 20.97
N ALA A 116 -0.69 -3.82 20.01
CA ALA A 116 -0.91 -5.25 20.28
C ALA A 116 0.37 -5.93 20.81
N ALA A 117 1.53 -5.57 20.26
CA ALA A 117 2.83 -6.01 20.76
C ALA A 117 3.10 -5.48 22.18
N ALA A 118 2.82 -4.20 22.44
CA ALA A 118 2.98 -3.60 23.77
C ALA A 118 2.00 -4.16 24.82
N ALA A 119 0.80 -4.57 24.40
CA ALA A 119 -0.21 -5.22 25.26
C ALA A 119 0.09 -6.70 25.56
N GLY A 120 1.25 -7.22 25.13
CA GLY A 120 1.65 -8.61 25.38
C GLY A 120 0.85 -9.65 24.59
N ALA A 121 0.12 -9.25 23.55
CA ALA A 121 -0.66 -10.15 22.71
C ALA A 121 0.16 -10.80 21.57
N LEU A 122 1.45 -10.47 21.44
CA LEU A 122 2.39 -11.21 20.60
C LEU A 122 3.34 -12.04 21.49
N PRO A 123 3.48 -13.36 21.26
CA PRO A 123 4.49 -14.15 21.95
C PRO A 123 5.91 -13.65 21.61
N PRO A 124 6.82 -13.58 22.60
CA PRO A 124 8.19 -13.20 22.36
C PRO A 124 8.93 -14.35 21.67
N HIS A 125 9.75 -14.00 20.69
CA HIS A 125 10.64 -14.88 19.92
C HIS A 125 10.00 -15.82 18.89
N GLY A 126 10.25 -15.49 17.62
CA GLY A 126 11.21 -16.33 16.90
C GLY A 126 10.69 -17.31 15.86
N ASN A 127 9.44 -17.20 15.39
CA ASN A 127 8.99 -17.95 14.22
C ASN A 127 8.10 -17.10 13.32
N TYR A 128 8.74 -16.33 12.43
CA TYR A 128 8.08 -15.89 11.21
C TYR A 128 7.57 -17.13 10.47
N CYS A 129 6.24 -17.21 10.34
CA CYS A 129 5.48 -17.91 9.30
C CYS A 129 6.28 -18.94 8.48
N SER A 130 6.30 -20.19 8.92
CA SER A 130 6.84 -21.33 8.16
C SER A 130 6.11 -21.56 6.82
N CYS A 131 5.02 -20.84 6.52
CA CYS A 131 4.33 -20.89 5.24
C CYS A 131 5.07 -20.18 4.09
N PHE A 132 6.04 -19.29 4.37
CA PHE A 132 6.81 -18.60 3.32
C PHE A 132 8.04 -19.38 2.83
N ARG A 133 8.51 -20.37 3.59
CA ARG A 133 9.71 -21.15 3.22
C ARG A 133 9.47 -22.13 2.06
N GLY A 134 8.21 -22.34 1.66
CA GLY A 134 7.83 -23.28 0.60
C GLY A 134 7.83 -22.71 -0.82
N ILE A 135 7.99 -21.40 -1.02
CA ILE A 135 7.87 -20.78 -2.35
C ILE A 135 9.23 -20.37 -2.95
N TYR A 136 10.26 -20.18 -2.12
CA TYR A 136 11.61 -19.76 -2.56
C TYR A 136 12.60 -20.93 -2.71
N GLN A 137 12.11 -22.17 -2.82
CA GLN A 137 12.96 -23.35 -2.99
C GLN A 137 12.46 -24.27 -4.10
N LEU A 138 12.26 -23.71 -5.30
CA LEU A 138 12.32 -24.43 -6.56
C LEU A 138 13.00 -23.52 -7.58
N GLN A 139 14.25 -23.87 -7.85
CA GLN A 139 15.03 -23.44 -9.00
C GLN A 139 14.65 -24.31 -10.20
#